data_AF-A0A357Z082-F1
#
_entry.id   AF-A0A357Z082-F1
#
_cell.length_a   1.000
_cell.length_b   1.000
_cell.length_c   1.000
_cell.angle_alpha   90.00
_cell.angle_beta   90.00
_cell.angle_gamma   90.00
#
_symmetry.space_group_name_H-M   'P 1'
#
loop_
_entity.id
_entity.type
_entity.pdbx_description
1 polymer ?
#
loop_
_entity_poly.entity_id
_entity_poly.type
_entity_poly.pdbx_seq_one_letter_code
_entity_poly.pdbx_strand_id
1 'polypeptide(L)'
;MKKIRLKRKLMLKGKLVLFVGALVAALLLIETAFSYVSLSRAYNEAVSVARSGFDSIVRSQMESMLSLLQDNYKKLENHQMTEQEALDNAKRIIRNTRYNGTNGYFEADFADGTCVAHINPKLEGQQRLEVKDPSGNFYIKNIIAAGNHSGGGFTQYYFEKPGKSGAVLKRSYTAKFIPYNWYITTGVYEDDVERMVQTYSRQKNLALAWLLGVSAAVAVLAVLYVVWFSNSISANLKKVTGRLGLLAEGDLHTPVPDVRSGDETGVLAQATAQTLRNLHGMTADITGHLTRMSEGDLSFGAVREYKGDLAPIRGSILRILRSMNRTFAAFRNSAGQVAASAGHVSGAAQALAEGATEQAGSIEELSQTISDISGQVRRNAAKATQARELAAKAGDEIENGNRQMDRMTRAMEDINGSASEISKIIKVIDGIAFQTNILALNAAVEAARAGDAGKGFTVVAEEVRSLAAKSAEAAKNTAALIETAVAKAAEGKKDADSTARSLREIQKSVEDVSSLLHEIDLASTRQANAVSQVTEGIGQISAVVQNNSATAEESAALSRELSAHAAALQSEIGRFRLSQAG
;
A
#
# COMPACT_ATOMS: atom_id res chain seq x y z
N MET A 1 0.96 31.77 18.42
CA MET A 1 2.08 31.87 19.40
C MET A 1 1.54 31.78 20.83
N LYS A 2 1.73 30.66 21.53
CA LYS A 2 1.56 30.56 23.00
C LYS A 2 2.87 30.00 23.58
N LYS A 3 3.71 30.87 24.15
CA LYS A 3 4.91 30.48 24.90
C LYS A 3 4.46 29.82 26.21
N ILE A 4 4.43 28.50 26.24
CA ILE A 4 4.32 27.73 27.47
C ILE A 4 5.63 27.97 28.24
N ARG A 5 5.54 28.69 29.37
CA ARG A 5 6.60 28.78 30.37
C ARG A 5 6.86 27.36 30.89
N LEU A 6 7.86 26.66 30.35
CA LEU A 6 8.42 25.49 31.01
C LEU A 6 9.05 25.97 32.32
N LYS A 7 8.36 25.74 33.44
CA LYS A 7 8.98 25.74 34.77
C LYS A 7 10.24 24.87 34.66
N ARG A 8 11.41 25.40 35.01
CA ARG A 8 12.64 24.61 35.19
C ARG A 8 12.36 23.53 36.24
N LYS A 9 11.88 22.36 35.81
CA LYS A 9 11.77 21.18 36.66
C LYS A 9 13.21 20.78 36.99
N LEU A 10 13.55 20.70 38.27
CA LEU A 10 14.83 20.14 38.69
C LEU A 10 15.00 18.76 38.04
N MET A 11 16.12 18.57 37.34
CA MET A 11 16.53 17.26 36.83
C MET A 11 16.66 16.29 38.01
N LEU A 12 16.57 14.99 37.75
CA LEU A 12 16.63 13.93 38.77
C LEU A 12 17.74 14.18 39.80
N LYS A 13 18.91 14.63 39.32
CA LYS A 13 20.04 15.06 40.14
C LYS A 13 19.66 16.02 41.27
N GLY A 14 19.01 17.13 40.92
CA GLY A 14 18.66 18.17 41.87
C GLY A 14 17.58 17.76 42.86
N LYS A 15 16.67 16.85 42.46
CA LYS A 15 15.65 16.30 43.38
C LYS A 15 16.27 15.37 44.43
N LEU A 16 17.20 14.51 44.02
CA LEU A 16 17.94 13.63 44.93
C LEU A 16 18.77 14.44 45.94
N VAL A 17 19.50 15.46 45.45
CA VAL A 17 20.31 16.34 46.31
C VAL A 17 19.46 17.08 47.33
N LEU A 18 18.33 17.67 46.91
CA LEU A 18 17.43 18.38 47.81
C LEU A 18 16.77 17.45 48.85
N PHE A 19 16.27 16.29 48.42
CA PHE A 19 15.54 15.38 49.30
C PHE A 19 16.46 14.77 50.37
N VAL A 20 17.61 14.22 49.97
CA VAL A 20 18.56 13.61 50.91
C VAL A 20 19.23 14.68 51.78
N GLY A 21 19.57 15.84 51.19
CA GLY A 21 20.12 16.97 51.94
C GLY A 21 19.17 17.48 53.02
N ALA A 22 17.87 17.62 52.70
CA ALA A 22 16.85 18.02 53.68
C ALA A 22 16.68 16.98 54.80
N LEU A 23 16.72 15.69 54.46
CA LEU A 23 16.61 14.60 55.44
C LEU A 23 17.79 14.60 56.42
N VAL A 24 19.03 14.72 55.91
CA VAL A 24 20.24 14.78 56.74
C VAL A 24 20.24 16.03 57.62
N ALA A 25 19.86 17.19 57.07
CA ALA A 25 19.77 18.42 57.85
C ALA A 25 18.74 18.30 59.00
N ALA A 26 17.57 17.71 58.73
CA ALA A 26 16.56 17.48 59.76
C ALA A 26 17.07 16.55 60.87
N LEU A 27 17.73 15.44 60.51
CA LEU A 27 18.31 14.51 61.47
C LEU A 27 19.40 15.16 62.34
N LEU A 28 20.30 15.93 61.74
CA LEU A 28 21.34 16.66 62.46
C LEU A 28 20.76 17.71 63.42
N LEU A 29 19.69 18.40 63.03
CA LEU A 29 19.00 19.35 63.91
C LEU A 29 18.36 18.65 65.11
N ILE A 30 17.70 17.51 64.90
CA ILE A 30 17.07 16.72 65.97
C ILE A 30 18.13 16.21 66.95
N GLU A 31 19.22 15.63 66.44
CA GLU A 31 20.33 15.13 67.26
C GLU A 31 20.97 16.25 68.07
N THR A 32 21.27 17.39 67.43
CA THR A 32 21.87 18.55 68.11
C THR A 32 20.97 19.08 69.23
N ALA A 33 19.66 19.17 68.98
CA ALA A 33 18.69 19.63 69.98
C ALA A 33 18.59 18.66 71.17
N PHE A 34 18.54 17.35 70.90
CA PHE A 34 18.51 16.32 71.94
C PHE A 34 19.78 16.34 72.81
N SER A 35 20.95 16.38 72.17
CA SER A 35 22.25 16.43 72.84
C SER A 35 22.41 17.70 73.69
N TYR A 36 21.92 18.85 73.23
CA TYR A 36 21.91 20.10 74.01
C TYR A 36 21.07 19.99 75.28
N VAL A 37 19.86 19.42 75.19
CA VAL A 37 18.96 19.23 76.34
C VAL A 37 19.58 18.26 77.34
N SER A 38 20.13 17.13 76.87
CA SER A 38 20.79 16.12 77.71
C SER A 38 21.97 16.69 78.48
N LEU A 39 22.87 17.40 77.78
CA LEU A 39 24.06 18.00 78.39
C LEU A 39 23.71 19.13 79.36
N SER A 40 22.66 19.90 79.08
CA SER A 40 22.15 20.93 79.99
C SER A 40 21.57 20.34 81.27
N ARG A 41 20.85 19.21 81.18
CA ARG A 41 20.37 18.48 82.36
C ARG A 41 21.53 17.96 83.21
N ALA A 42 22.51 17.30 82.59
CA ALA A 42 23.69 16.77 83.27
C ALA A 42 24.49 17.88 83.98
N TYR A 43 24.66 19.04 83.35
CA TYR A 43 25.31 20.20 83.97
C TYR A 43 24.55 20.71 85.21
N ASN A 44 23.23 20.89 85.10
CA ASN A 44 22.41 21.39 86.22
C ASN A 44 22.43 20.42 87.40
N GLU A 45 22.42 19.12 87.13
CA GLU A 45 22.49 18.07 88.15
C GLU A 45 23.86 18.05 88.84
N ALA A 46 24.96 18.13 88.07
CA ALA A 46 26.31 18.20 88.63
C ALA A 46 26.52 19.43 89.54
N VAL A 47 25.96 20.59 89.16
CA VAL A 47 26.01 21.82 89.99
C VAL A 47 25.21 21.67 91.29
N SER A 48 24.03 21.04 91.22
CA SER A 48 23.19 20.77 92.39
C SER A 48 23.90 19.84 93.39
N VAL A 49 24.48 18.74 92.90
CA VAL A 49 25.24 17.78 93.71
C VAL A 49 26.48 18.41 94.35
N ALA A 50 27.19 19.28 93.62
CA ALA A 50 28.34 19.98 94.18
C ALA A 50 27.95 20.87 95.37
N ARG A 51 26.85 21.63 95.27
CA ARG A 51 26.37 22.50 96.35
C ARG A 51 25.91 21.70 97.59
N SER A 52 25.15 20.62 97.41
CA SER A 52 24.68 19.79 98.53
C SER A 52 25.81 18.99 99.20
N GLY A 53 26.84 18.62 98.45
CA GLY A 53 28.06 17.99 98.99
C GLY A 53 28.78 18.87 100.01
N PHE A 54 28.87 20.18 99.76
CA PHE A 54 29.48 21.12 100.71
C PHE A 54 28.68 21.26 102.01
N ASP A 55 27.36 21.35 101.95
CA ASP A 55 26.51 21.39 103.15
C ASP A 55 26.68 20.12 104.01
N SER A 56 26.83 18.96 103.35
CA SER A 56 27.07 17.68 104.02
C SER A 56 28.44 17.62 104.71
N ILE A 57 29.49 18.16 104.06
CA ILE A 57 30.84 18.26 104.66
C ILE A 57 30.78 19.12 105.93
N VAL A 58 30.17 20.30 105.88
CA VAL A 58 30.10 21.21 107.05
C VAL A 58 29.36 20.56 108.22
N ARG A 59 28.24 19.88 107.96
CA ARG A 59 27.48 19.17 109.00
C ARG A 59 28.28 18.03 109.64
N SER A 60 28.92 17.18 108.82
CA SER A 60 29.75 16.07 109.31
C SER A 60 30.93 16.56 110.16
N GLN A 61 31.54 17.67 109.79
CA GLN A 61 32.62 18.29 110.56
C GLN A 61 32.11 18.88 111.89
N MET A 62 30.90 19.46 111.91
CA MET A 62 30.25 19.90 113.15
C MET A 62 29.99 18.73 114.11
N GLU A 63 29.41 17.63 113.63
CA GLU A 63 29.14 16.44 114.46
C GLU A 63 30.43 15.86 115.07
N SER A 64 31.51 15.85 114.28
CA SER A 64 32.84 15.45 114.75
C SER A 64 33.36 16.37 115.85
N MET A 65 33.19 17.69 115.70
CA MET A 65 33.60 18.67 116.70
C MET A 65 32.80 18.55 118.00
N LEU A 66 31.47 18.43 117.92
CA LEU A 66 30.63 18.24 119.10
C LEU A 66 30.99 16.96 119.85
N SER A 67 31.35 15.89 119.12
CA SER A 67 31.80 14.63 119.72
C SER A 67 33.13 14.78 120.47
N LEU A 68 34.10 15.53 119.90
CA LEU A 68 35.37 15.84 120.59
C LEU A 68 35.15 16.70 121.84
N LEU A 69 34.25 17.68 121.79
CA LEU A 69 33.89 18.50 122.94
C LEU A 69 33.16 17.69 124.01
N GLN A 70 32.29 16.75 123.61
CA GLN A 70 31.60 15.85 124.51
C GLN A 70 32.57 14.90 125.22
N ASP A 71 33.57 14.35 124.52
CA ASP A 71 34.61 13.53 125.14
C ASP A 71 35.43 14.33 126.17
N ASN A 72 35.78 15.57 125.82
CA ASN A 72 36.45 16.48 126.74
C ASN A 72 35.59 16.82 127.97
N TYR A 73 34.27 17.01 127.81
CA TYR A 73 33.34 17.24 128.92
C TYR A 73 33.18 16.00 129.82
N LYS A 74 33.15 14.78 129.25
CA LYS A 74 33.11 13.55 130.05
C LYS A 74 34.32 13.38 130.96
N LYS A 75 35.51 13.85 130.55
CA LYS A 75 36.71 13.85 131.40
C LYS A 75 36.56 14.76 132.62
N LEU A 76 35.84 15.88 132.46
CA LEU A 76 35.45 16.74 133.58
C LEU A 76 34.44 16.04 134.51
N GLU A 77 33.39 15.43 133.96
CA GLU A 77 32.38 14.69 134.75
C GLU A 77 33.00 13.52 135.54
N ASN A 78 34.02 12.87 134.97
CA ASN A 78 34.76 11.78 135.61
C ASN A 78 35.86 12.27 136.58
N HIS A 79 35.88 13.57 136.93
CA HIS A 79 36.87 14.21 137.82
C HIS A 79 38.33 14.02 137.39
N GLN A 80 38.59 13.78 136.09
CA GLN A 80 39.95 13.61 135.56
C GLN A 80 40.64 14.95 135.26
N MET A 81 39.87 16.03 135.22
CA MET A 81 40.32 17.40 134.93
C MET A 81 39.49 18.39 135.75
N THR A 82 40.07 19.53 136.09
CA THR A 82 39.32 20.66 136.67
C THR A 82 38.45 21.34 135.61
N GLU A 83 37.43 22.10 136.04
CA GLU A 83 36.55 22.84 135.13
C GLU A 83 37.34 23.82 134.24
N GLN A 84 38.34 24.50 134.82
CA GLN A 84 39.20 25.42 134.08
C GLN A 84 40.04 24.68 133.02
N GLU A 85 40.64 23.54 133.36
CA GLU A 85 41.43 22.73 132.41
C GLU A 85 40.56 22.18 131.28
N ALA A 86 39.33 21.75 131.57
CA ALA A 86 38.40 21.25 130.57
C ALA A 86 37.97 22.36 129.59
N LEU A 87 37.68 23.57 130.09
CA LEU A 87 37.35 24.72 129.25
C LEU A 87 38.53 25.15 128.38
N ASP A 88 39.75 25.22 128.93
CA ASP A 88 40.94 25.59 128.15
C ASP A 88 41.28 24.54 127.09
N ASN A 89 41.08 23.25 127.39
CA ASN A 89 41.25 22.20 126.40
C ASN A 89 40.17 22.26 125.31
N ALA A 90 38.91 22.53 125.66
CA ALA A 90 37.83 22.74 124.70
C ALA A 90 38.12 23.92 123.75
N LYS A 91 38.57 25.06 124.29
CA LYS A 91 39.02 26.21 123.48
C LYS A 91 40.15 25.80 122.52
N ARG A 92 41.12 25.02 122.99
CA ARG A 92 42.24 24.54 122.17
C ARG A 92 41.78 23.61 121.04
N ILE A 93 40.83 22.70 121.30
CA ILE A 93 40.26 21.81 120.28
C ILE A 93 39.62 22.65 119.16
N ILE A 94 38.77 23.61 119.52
CA ILE A 94 38.10 24.51 118.56
C ILE A 94 39.14 25.30 117.77
N ARG A 95 40.09 25.92 118.47
CA ARG A 95 41.11 26.79 117.87
C ARG A 95 42.00 26.05 116.88
N ASN A 96 42.37 24.80 117.15
CA ASN A 96 43.39 24.09 116.37
C ASN A 96 42.83 23.12 115.33
N THR A 97 41.57 22.69 115.46
CA THR A 97 40.98 21.76 114.49
C THR A 97 40.77 22.43 113.14
N ARG A 98 41.27 21.80 112.07
CA ARG A 98 41.11 22.26 110.69
C ARG A 98 40.59 21.13 109.80
N TYR A 99 39.88 21.52 108.74
CA TYR A 99 39.47 20.62 107.67
C TYR A 99 39.53 21.34 106.32
N ASN A 100 39.34 20.59 105.23
CA ASN A 100 39.35 21.13 103.88
C ASN A 100 40.64 21.94 103.55
N GLY A 101 41.79 21.29 103.71
CA GLY A 101 43.13 21.78 103.31
C GLY A 101 43.80 22.79 104.25
N THR A 102 43.04 23.60 104.99
CA THR A 102 43.43 24.55 106.08
C THR A 102 42.37 25.65 106.25
N ASN A 103 41.43 25.77 105.30
CA ASN A 103 40.43 26.83 105.25
C ASN A 103 39.24 26.60 106.19
N GLY A 104 38.90 25.35 106.50
CA GLY A 104 37.84 25.01 107.44
C GLY A 104 38.35 25.13 108.87
N TYR A 105 37.65 25.89 109.70
CA TYR A 105 37.98 26.12 111.11
C TYR A 105 36.69 26.30 111.91
N PHE A 106 36.80 26.15 113.22
CA PHE A 106 35.69 26.27 114.15
C PHE A 106 35.81 27.55 115.00
N GLU A 107 34.67 28.07 115.41
CA GLU A 107 34.55 29.12 116.41
C GLU A 107 33.50 28.75 117.46
N ALA A 108 33.63 29.31 118.66
CA ALA A 108 32.62 29.21 119.71
C ALA A 108 32.24 30.59 120.22
N ASP A 109 30.94 30.78 120.45
CA ASP A 109 30.35 31.98 121.03
C ASP A 109 29.42 31.62 122.18
N PHE A 110 29.30 32.51 123.16
CA PHE A 110 28.24 32.45 124.16
C PHE A 110 26.91 32.95 123.59
N ALA A 111 25.81 32.66 124.29
CA ALA A 111 24.47 33.09 123.91
C ALA A 111 24.31 34.62 123.83
N ASP A 112 25.14 35.36 124.55
CA ASP A 112 25.18 36.82 124.54
C ASP A 112 26.02 37.39 123.38
N GLY A 113 26.67 36.55 122.57
CA GLY A 113 27.55 36.96 121.47
C GLY A 113 29.01 37.18 121.83
N THR A 114 29.41 36.87 123.07
CA THR A 114 30.82 36.93 123.47
C THR A 114 31.60 35.77 122.85
N CYS A 115 32.68 36.07 122.13
CA CYS A 115 33.52 35.05 121.50
C CYS A 115 34.32 34.26 122.54
N VAL A 116 34.23 32.94 122.49
CA VAL A 116 34.89 32.05 123.44
C VAL A 116 36.19 31.48 122.91
N ALA A 117 36.18 31.01 121.66
CA ALA A 117 37.34 30.44 120.99
C ALA A 117 37.27 30.74 119.50
N HIS A 118 38.37 31.21 118.93
CA HIS A 118 38.46 31.50 117.50
C HIS A 118 39.90 31.31 117.00
N ILE A 119 40.06 30.95 115.73
CA ILE A 119 41.37 30.87 115.07
C ILE A 119 42.18 32.18 115.16
N ASN A 120 41.48 33.30 115.24
CA ASN A 120 42.03 34.64 115.48
C ASN A 120 41.85 34.96 116.98
N PRO A 121 42.90 34.82 117.82
CA PRO A 121 42.79 35.01 119.26
C PRO A 121 42.36 36.42 119.65
N LYS A 122 42.54 37.41 118.76
CA LYS A 122 42.11 38.80 119.02
C LYS A 122 40.61 38.93 119.21
N LEU A 123 39.82 38.01 118.66
CA LEU A 123 38.36 38.03 118.78
C LEU A 123 37.87 37.46 120.11
N GLU A 124 38.66 36.61 120.76
CA GLU A 124 38.26 35.95 122.01
C GLU A 124 38.04 36.99 123.11
N GLY A 125 36.94 36.85 123.85
CA GLY A 125 36.48 37.79 124.86
C GLY A 125 35.76 39.04 124.32
N GLN A 126 35.76 39.28 123.00
CA GLN A 126 35.00 40.40 122.43
C GLN A 126 33.51 40.09 122.35
N GLN A 127 32.70 41.11 122.65
CA GLN A 127 31.25 41.06 122.45
C GLN A 127 30.92 41.34 120.99
N ARG A 128 30.42 40.33 120.26
CA ARG A 128 30.22 40.39 118.80
C ARG A 128 28.75 40.41 118.37
N LEU A 129 27.80 40.43 119.31
CA LEU A 129 26.36 40.33 118.99
C LEU A 129 25.86 41.44 118.04
N GLU A 130 26.37 42.67 118.18
CA GLU A 130 25.97 43.81 117.34
C GLU A 130 26.89 44.03 116.13
N VAL A 131 27.88 43.15 115.90
CA VAL A 131 28.81 43.29 114.78
C VAL A 131 28.12 42.89 113.48
N LYS A 132 28.26 43.75 112.46
CA LYS A 132 27.72 43.53 111.12
C LYS A 132 28.82 43.06 110.16
N ASP A 133 28.45 42.16 109.26
CA ASP A 133 29.27 41.87 108.08
C ASP A 133 29.23 43.05 107.08
N PRO A 134 30.07 43.07 106.03
CA PRO A 134 30.05 44.10 104.98
C PRO A 134 28.72 44.27 104.23
N SER A 135 27.81 43.30 104.30
CA SER A 135 26.45 43.42 103.74
C SER A 135 25.43 43.98 104.75
N GLY A 136 25.86 44.36 105.95
CA GLY A 136 25.03 44.89 107.01
C GLY A 136 24.34 43.82 107.87
N ASN A 137 24.65 42.53 107.71
CA ASN A 137 24.03 41.44 108.45
C ASN A 137 24.66 41.30 109.84
N PHE A 138 23.84 41.24 110.89
CA PHE A 138 24.26 40.89 112.24
C PHE A 138 24.59 39.40 112.32
N TYR A 139 25.78 39.02 111.87
CA TYR A 139 26.09 37.62 111.59
C TYR A 139 26.13 36.74 112.84
N ILE A 140 26.62 37.24 113.98
CA ILE A 140 26.63 36.49 115.25
C ILE A 140 25.22 36.29 115.81
N LYS A 141 24.33 37.31 115.73
CA LYS A 141 22.90 37.14 116.08
C LYS A 141 22.26 36.02 115.25
N ASN A 142 22.54 36.01 113.95
CA ASN A 142 21.98 35.01 113.04
C ASN A 142 22.55 33.62 113.29
N ILE A 143 23.85 33.50 113.55
CA ILE A 143 24.55 32.27 113.95
C ILE A 143 23.91 31.67 115.20
N ILE A 144 23.75 32.48 116.24
CA ILE A 144 23.16 32.04 117.51
C ILE A 144 21.70 31.62 117.31
N ALA A 145 20.92 32.40 116.56
CA ALA A 145 19.55 32.06 116.21
C ALA A 145 19.46 30.72 115.45
N ALA A 146 20.36 30.48 114.50
CA ALA A 146 20.43 29.23 113.75
C ALA A 146 20.85 28.04 114.63
N GLY A 147 21.78 28.24 115.56
CA GLY A 147 22.20 27.22 116.53
C GLY A 147 21.12 26.83 117.54
N ASN A 148 20.09 27.67 117.73
CA ASN A 148 18.93 27.35 118.58
C ASN A 148 17.92 26.42 117.91
N HIS A 149 18.05 26.16 116.60
CA HIS A 149 17.22 25.16 115.93
C HIS A 149 17.62 23.74 116.37
N SER A 150 16.64 22.83 116.45
CA SER A 150 16.89 21.43 116.80
C SER A 150 17.84 20.79 115.78
N GLY A 151 19.02 20.37 116.25
CA GLY A 151 20.10 19.81 115.43
C GLY A 151 21.08 20.83 114.86
N GLY A 152 20.84 22.14 115.02
CA GLY A 152 21.64 23.22 114.45
C GLY A 152 21.07 23.82 113.16
N GLY A 153 21.72 24.83 112.61
CA GLY A 153 21.22 25.57 111.46
C GLY A 153 22.30 26.21 110.60
N PHE A 154 21.99 26.41 109.31
CA PHE A 154 22.86 27.10 108.38
C PHE A 154 22.61 28.60 108.38
N THR A 155 23.68 29.37 108.27
CA THR A 155 23.68 30.82 108.04
C THR A 155 24.64 31.18 106.92
N GLN A 156 24.41 32.35 106.32
CA GLN A 156 25.30 32.93 105.33
C GLN A 156 25.65 34.34 105.73
N TYR A 157 26.93 34.66 105.67
CA TYR A 157 27.45 35.98 106.03
C TYR A 157 28.82 36.18 105.40
N TYR A 158 29.23 37.42 105.23
CA TYR A 158 30.55 37.74 104.71
C TYR A 158 31.58 37.73 105.84
N PHE A 159 32.64 36.94 105.68
CA PHE A 159 33.73 36.88 106.66
C PHE A 159 35.07 36.73 105.98
N GLU A 160 36.13 37.21 106.63
CA GLU A 160 37.49 37.07 106.09
C GLU A 160 37.90 35.60 106.09
N LYS A 161 38.59 35.20 105.02
CA LYS A 161 39.16 33.85 104.89
C LYS A 161 40.53 33.82 105.55
N PRO A 162 40.88 32.79 106.35
CA PRO A 162 42.19 32.72 107.00
C PRO A 162 43.33 32.94 105.99
N GLY A 163 44.22 33.89 106.27
CA GLY A 163 45.37 34.21 105.42
C GLY A 163 45.07 34.99 104.13
N LYS A 164 43.83 35.43 103.91
CA LYS A 164 43.45 36.30 102.77
C LYS A 164 42.75 37.57 103.25
N SER A 165 43.06 38.69 102.59
CA SER A 165 42.38 39.96 102.85
C SER A 165 41.09 40.06 102.02
N GLY A 166 40.04 40.61 102.63
CA GLY A 166 38.72 40.75 102.03
C GLY A 166 37.70 39.72 102.52
N ALA A 167 36.47 40.18 102.74
CA ALA A 167 35.38 39.32 103.20
C ALA A 167 34.76 38.55 102.01
N VAL A 168 34.60 37.24 102.18
CA VAL A 168 33.98 36.35 101.20
C VAL A 168 32.71 35.79 101.82
N LEU A 169 31.67 35.57 100.99
CA LEU A 169 30.43 34.94 101.46
C LEU A 169 30.76 33.55 102.00
N LYS A 170 30.51 33.37 103.29
CA LYS A 170 30.71 32.13 104.03
C LYS A 170 29.36 31.53 104.38
N ARG A 171 29.17 30.26 104.05
CA ARG A 171 28.03 29.45 104.48
C ARG A 171 28.47 28.59 105.65
N SER A 172 27.93 28.87 106.83
CA SER A 172 28.31 28.21 108.07
C SER A 172 27.15 27.44 108.67
N TYR A 173 27.46 26.33 109.34
CA TYR A 173 26.55 25.60 110.19
C TYR A 173 26.89 25.89 111.65
N THR A 174 25.87 26.13 112.45
CA THR A 174 26.00 26.39 113.88
C THR A 174 25.22 25.37 114.66
N ALA A 175 25.83 24.82 115.71
CA ALA A 175 25.16 23.92 116.63
C ALA A 175 25.52 24.28 118.08
N LYS A 176 24.54 24.12 118.96
CA LYS A 176 24.71 24.43 120.38
C LYS A 176 25.29 23.23 121.12
N PHE A 177 26.46 23.41 121.72
CA PHE A 177 27.02 22.47 122.69
C PHE A 177 26.46 22.81 124.08
N ILE A 178 25.45 22.05 124.49
CA ILE A 178 24.63 22.30 125.70
C ILE A 178 25.48 22.40 126.98
N PRO A 179 26.46 21.50 127.26
CA PRO A 179 27.16 21.51 128.55
C PRO A 179 27.86 22.82 128.89
N TYR A 180 28.42 23.51 127.88
CA TYR A 180 29.07 24.82 128.07
C TYR A 180 28.22 25.99 127.61
N ASN A 181 27.02 25.73 127.10
CA ASN A 181 26.16 26.72 126.45
C ASN A 181 26.91 27.48 125.32
N TRP A 182 27.78 26.78 124.58
CA TRP A 182 28.56 27.34 123.47
C TRP A 182 27.88 27.09 122.14
N TYR A 183 27.83 28.11 121.30
CA TYR A 183 27.40 28.04 119.92
C TYR A 183 28.63 27.78 119.07
N ILE A 184 28.81 26.53 118.66
CA ILE A 184 29.93 26.12 117.82
C ILE A 184 29.54 26.38 116.37
N THR A 185 30.39 27.09 115.64
CA THR A 185 30.16 27.46 114.25
C THR A 185 31.32 27.01 113.38
N THR A 186 31.00 26.49 112.20
CA THR A 186 31.96 26.07 111.18
C THR A 186 31.39 26.27 109.79
N GLY A 187 32.19 26.47 108.75
CA GLY A 187 31.63 26.81 107.44
C GLY A 187 32.60 26.72 106.27
N VAL A 188 32.05 26.84 105.06
CA VAL A 188 32.78 26.88 103.78
C VAL A 188 32.52 28.20 103.08
N TYR A 189 33.46 28.61 102.22
CA TYR A 189 33.36 29.84 101.45
C TYR A 189 32.77 29.56 100.06
N GLU A 190 31.91 30.47 99.58
CA GLU A 190 31.22 30.32 98.29
C GLU A 190 32.20 30.30 97.10
N ASP A 191 33.38 30.93 97.22
CA ASP A 191 34.42 30.95 96.19
C ASP A 191 35.00 29.54 95.89
N ASP A 192 35.00 28.64 96.87
CA ASP A 192 35.41 27.25 96.69
C ASP A 192 34.32 26.43 95.95
N VAL A 193 33.04 26.79 96.15
CA VAL A 193 31.89 26.19 95.44
C VAL A 193 31.88 26.65 93.97
N GLU A 194 32.06 27.94 93.73
CA GLU A 194 32.07 28.53 92.39
C GLU A 194 33.19 27.96 91.51
N ARG A 195 34.36 27.67 92.07
CA ARG A 195 35.48 27.07 91.32
C ARG A 195 35.13 25.68 90.78
N MET A 196 34.39 24.87 91.53
CA MET A 196 33.88 23.59 91.04
C MET A 196 32.82 23.78 89.96
N VAL A 197 31.88 24.71 90.14
CA VAL A 197 30.84 25.03 89.15
C VAL A 197 31.44 25.50 87.82
N GLN A 198 32.50 26.32 87.86
CA GLN A 198 33.22 26.77 86.66
C GLN A 198 33.86 25.60 85.88
N THR A 199 34.31 24.55 86.59
CA THR A 199 34.89 23.36 85.95
C THR A 199 33.83 22.59 85.16
N TYR A 200 32.62 22.41 85.71
CA TYR A 200 31.50 21.80 84.99
C TYR A 200 31.04 22.65 83.80
N SER A 201 31.06 23.98 83.93
CA SER A 201 30.68 24.89 82.83
C SER A 201 31.66 24.79 81.65
N ARG A 202 32.97 24.70 81.92
CA ARG A 202 33.99 24.47 80.88
C ARG A 202 33.80 23.13 80.18
N GLN A 203 33.54 22.06 80.91
CA GLN A 203 33.29 20.74 80.32
C GLN A 203 32.06 20.75 79.41
N LYS A 204 30.97 21.41 79.84
CA LYS A 204 29.75 21.58 79.01
C LYS A 204 30.07 22.30 77.70
N ASN A 205 30.76 23.43 77.76
CA ASN A 205 31.04 24.24 76.58
C ASN A 205 31.99 23.54 75.60
N LEU A 206 32.99 22.81 76.10
CA LEU A 206 33.87 21.99 75.27
C LEU A 206 33.12 20.84 74.58
N ALA A 207 32.22 20.15 75.29
CA ALA A 207 31.40 19.09 74.70
C ALA A 207 30.44 19.62 73.61
N LEU A 208 29.84 20.80 73.81
CA LEU A 208 29.01 21.44 72.77
C LEU A 208 29.82 21.85 71.53
N ALA A 209 31.05 22.36 71.71
CA ALA A 209 31.91 22.70 70.60
C ALA A 209 32.29 21.46 69.76
N TRP A 210 32.59 20.33 70.42
CA TRP A 210 32.84 19.06 69.75
C TRP A 210 31.62 18.54 68.98
N LEU A 211 30.44 18.59 69.60
CA LEU A 211 29.19 18.19 68.95
C LEU A 211 28.95 18.98 67.65
N LEU A 212 29.04 20.31 67.71
CA LEU A 212 28.85 21.17 66.53
C LEU A 212 29.89 20.89 65.44
N GLY A 213 31.15 20.63 65.83
CA GLY A 213 32.22 20.28 64.89
C GLY A 213 31.97 18.96 64.16
N VAL A 214 31.55 17.92 64.89
CA VAL A 214 31.23 16.60 64.31
C VAL A 214 29.99 16.70 63.41
N SER A 215 28.94 17.40 63.84
CA SER A 215 27.72 17.58 63.05
C SER A 215 27.99 18.35 61.75
N ALA A 216 28.88 19.35 61.76
CA ALA A 216 29.31 20.05 60.56
C ALA A 216 30.10 19.13 59.60
N ALA A 217 31.00 18.30 60.12
CA ALA A 217 31.76 17.35 59.30
C ALA A 217 30.86 16.30 58.63
N VAL A 218 29.88 15.76 59.37
CA VAL A 218 28.89 14.82 58.83
C VAL A 218 28.04 15.47 57.74
N ALA A 219 27.62 16.72 57.93
CA ALA A 219 26.87 17.45 56.91
C ALA A 219 27.65 17.58 55.60
N VAL A 220 28.95 17.93 55.67
CA VAL A 220 29.81 18.05 54.48
C VAL A 220 29.99 16.71 53.77
N LEU A 221 30.29 15.64 54.52
CA LEU A 221 30.44 14.29 53.94
C LEU A 221 29.16 13.80 53.27
N ALA A 222 28.00 14.05 53.90
CA ALA A 222 26.70 13.70 53.33
C ALA A 222 26.45 14.44 52.01
N VAL A 223 26.73 15.74 51.94
CA VAL A 223 26.60 16.52 50.69
C VAL A 223 27.51 15.97 49.59
N LEU A 224 28.79 15.67 49.91
CA LEU A 224 29.74 15.11 48.95
C LEU A 224 29.28 13.75 48.42
N TYR A 225 28.83 12.86 49.31
CA TYR A 225 28.32 11.54 48.93
C TYR A 225 27.09 11.63 48.03
N VAL A 226 26.14 12.50 48.37
CA VAL A 226 24.91 12.69 47.60
C VAL A 226 25.22 13.27 46.22
N VAL A 227 26.13 14.22 46.11
CA VAL A 227 26.57 14.76 44.81
C VAL A 227 27.26 13.69 43.96
N TRP A 228 28.13 12.88 44.55
CA TRP A 228 28.81 11.78 43.86
C TRP A 228 27.82 10.72 43.37
N PHE A 229 26.95 10.21 44.24
CA PHE A 229 25.95 9.19 43.93
C PHE A 229 24.97 9.68 42.84
N SER A 230 24.50 10.92 42.99
CA SER A 230 23.58 11.54 42.05
C SER A 230 24.20 11.79 40.67
N ASN A 231 25.50 12.12 40.62
CA ASN A 231 26.26 12.24 39.37
C ASN A 231 26.39 10.91 38.65
N SER A 232 26.66 9.82 39.38
CA SER A 232 26.81 8.47 38.80
C SER A 232 25.55 8.04 38.03
N ILE A 233 24.38 8.13 38.67
CA ILE A 233 23.09 7.77 38.05
C ILE A 233 22.74 8.72 36.90
N SER A 234 22.90 10.03 37.12
CA SER A 234 22.51 11.04 36.13
C SER A 234 23.36 11.00 34.87
N ALA A 235 24.66 10.68 34.99
CA ALA A 235 25.55 10.57 33.85
C ALA A 235 25.16 9.37 32.95
N ASN A 236 24.89 8.21 33.55
CA ASN A 236 24.47 7.02 32.80
C ASN A 236 23.10 7.20 32.15
N LEU A 237 22.12 7.76 32.87
CA LEU A 237 20.83 8.10 32.27
C LEU A 237 20.96 9.09 31.13
N LYS A 238 21.82 10.13 31.25
CA LYS A 238 22.04 11.10 30.18
C LYS A 238 22.63 10.45 28.91
N LYS A 239 23.56 9.51 29.06
CA LYS A 239 24.12 8.75 27.92
C LYS A 239 23.05 7.94 27.20
N VAL A 240 22.24 7.18 27.94
CA VAL A 240 21.22 6.30 27.34
C VAL A 240 20.06 7.12 26.75
N THR A 241 19.60 8.17 27.45
CA THR A 241 18.56 9.08 26.93
C THR A 241 19.02 9.88 25.72
N GLY A 242 20.28 10.34 25.71
CA GLY A 242 20.88 10.95 24.52
C GLY A 242 20.90 9.99 23.35
N ARG A 243 21.25 8.72 23.58
CA ARG A 243 21.20 7.71 22.52
C ARG A 243 19.78 7.40 22.06
N LEU A 244 18.80 7.34 22.96
CA LEU A 244 17.39 7.19 22.59
C LEU A 244 16.88 8.39 21.78
N GLY A 245 17.40 9.60 22.04
CA GLY A 245 17.15 10.78 21.20
C GLY A 245 17.60 10.57 19.76
N LEU A 246 18.83 10.08 19.54
CA LEU A 246 19.32 9.73 18.21
C LEU A 246 18.48 8.62 17.54
N LEU A 247 18.00 7.64 18.31
CA LEU A 247 17.11 6.59 17.78
C LEU A 247 15.78 7.18 17.30
N ALA A 248 15.23 8.17 18.02
CA ALA A 248 14.01 8.86 17.62
C ALA A 248 14.18 9.69 16.34
N GLU A 249 15.41 10.11 16.03
CA GLU A 249 15.77 10.77 14.77
C GLU A 249 16.06 9.77 13.63
N GLY A 250 15.98 8.46 13.89
CA GLY A 250 16.18 7.41 12.89
C GLY A 250 17.62 6.89 12.77
N ASP A 251 18.55 7.34 13.63
CA ASP A 251 19.91 6.80 13.65
C ASP A 251 19.93 5.40 14.27
N LEU A 252 20.16 4.39 13.44
CA LEU A 252 20.29 2.99 13.81
C LEU A 252 21.74 2.48 13.89
N HIS A 253 22.71 3.31 13.50
CA HIS A 253 24.11 2.90 13.30
C HIS A 253 25.01 3.30 14.46
N THR A 254 24.76 4.44 15.11
CA THR A 254 25.57 4.87 16.25
C THR A 254 25.44 3.88 17.41
N PRO A 255 26.55 3.35 17.96
CA PRO A 255 26.49 2.36 19.03
C PRO A 255 25.92 2.95 20.33
N VAL A 256 25.31 2.09 21.16
CA VAL A 256 24.89 2.49 22.50
C VAL A 256 26.13 2.68 23.38
N PRO A 257 26.26 3.80 24.12
CA PRO A 257 27.39 4.01 25.02
C PRO A 257 27.54 2.86 26.04
N ASP A 258 28.78 2.43 26.29
CA ASP A 258 29.07 1.34 27.23
C ASP A 258 28.76 1.80 28.68
N VAL A 259 27.67 1.28 29.24
CA VAL A 259 27.24 1.52 30.63
C VAL A 259 27.33 0.19 31.36
N ARG A 260 28.45 -0.03 32.05
CA ARG A 260 28.71 -1.23 32.86
C ARG A 260 28.30 -1.01 34.32
N SER A 261 27.04 -0.69 34.55
CA SER A 261 26.46 -0.69 35.90
C SER A 261 25.63 -1.95 36.11
N GLY A 262 25.68 -2.51 37.32
CA GLY A 262 24.82 -3.64 37.73
C GLY A 262 23.41 -3.22 38.15
N ASP A 263 23.02 -1.97 37.84
CA ASP A 263 21.74 -1.36 38.21
C ASP A 263 20.80 -1.22 37.00
N GLU A 264 19.65 -0.61 37.21
CA GLU A 264 18.62 -0.39 36.18
C GLU A 264 19.13 0.45 35.00
N THR A 265 20.18 1.27 35.18
CA THR A 265 20.76 2.06 34.07
C THR A 265 21.54 1.19 33.11
N GLY A 266 22.16 0.11 33.58
CA GLY A 266 22.82 -0.91 32.76
C GLY A 266 21.81 -1.78 32.02
N VAL A 267 20.73 -2.20 32.70
CA VAL A 267 19.61 -2.92 32.07
C VAL A 267 18.98 -2.09 30.96
N LEU A 268 18.75 -0.79 31.19
CA LEU A 268 18.22 0.12 30.17
C LEU A 268 19.16 0.26 28.97
N ALA A 269 20.47 0.34 29.20
CA ALA A 269 21.46 0.40 28.12
C ALA A 269 21.46 -0.88 27.27
N GLN A 270 21.40 -2.06 27.91
CA GLN A 270 21.32 -3.35 27.22
C GLN A 270 20.02 -3.52 26.42
N ALA A 271 18.88 -3.17 27.02
CA ALA A 271 17.59 -3.18 26.35
C ALA A 271 17.58 -2.25 25.12
N THR A 272 18.14 -1.04 25.27
CA THR A 272 18.31 -0.09 24.16
C THR A 272 19.20 -0.68 23.06
N ALA A 273 20.31 -1.32 23.42
CA ALA A 273 21.21 -1.94 22.45
C ALA A 273 20.55 -3.12 21.71
N GLN A 274 19.75 -3.93 22.39
CA GLN A 274 19.01 -5.02 21.76
C GLN A 274 17.94 -4.49 20.79
N THR A 275 17.18 -3.47 21.19
CA THR A 275 16.21 -2.80 20.32
C THR A 275 16.89 -2.23 19.08
N LEU A 276 18.03 -1.55 19.25
CA LEU A 276 18.82 -1.00 18.15
C LEU A 276 19.29 -2.09 17.18
N ARG A 277 19.87 -3.19 17.69
CA ARG A 277 20.30 -4.32 16.85
C ARG A 277 19.14 -4.94 16.07
N ASN A 278 17.98 -5.08 16.69
CA ASN A 278 16.79 -5.61 16.03
C ASN A 278 16.29 -4.68 14.93
N LEU A 279 16.17 -3.38 15.21
CA LEU A 279 15.72 -2.38 14.23
C LEU A 279 16.72 -2.24 13.07
N HIS A 280 18.02 -2.09 13.36
CA HIS A 280 19.06 -2.02 12.33
C HIS A 280 19.09 -3.27 11.45
N GLY A 281 19.03 -4.46 12.06
CA GLY A 281 19.01 -5.72 11.32
C GLY A 281 17.74 -5.89 10.47
N MET A 282 16.61 -5.32 10.90
CA MET A 282 15.37 -5.30 10.11
C MET A 282 15.45 -4.31 8.95
N THR A 283 15.92 -3.08 9.19
CA THR A 283 16.03 -2.06 8.12
C THR A 283 17.03 -2.48 7.05
N ALA A 284 18.14 -3.10 7.44
CA ALA A 284 19.12 -3.64 6.50
C ALA A 284 18.52 -4.78 5.64
N ASP A 285 17.75 -5.68 6.26
CA ASP A 285 17.10 -6.81 5.56
C ASP A 285 16.02 -6.32 4.58
N ILE A 286 15.13 -5.40 5.01
CA ILE A 286 14.12 -4.79 4.14
C ILE A 286 14.79 -4.06 2.97
N THR A 287 15.81 -3.24 3.24
CA THR A 287 16.53 -2.50 2.20
C THR A 287 17.18 -3.47 1.21
N GLY A 288 17.84 -4.53 1.69
CA GLY A 288 18.44 -5.54 0.83
C GLY A 288 17.44 -6.24 -0.10
N HIS A 289 16.26 -6.59 0.42
CA HIS A 289 15.20 -7.19 -0.41
C HIS A 289 14.63 -6.21 -1.44
N LEU A 290 14.39 -4.95 -1.06
CA LEU A 290 13.87 -3.93 -1.97
C LEU A 290 14.91 -3.57 -3.06
N THR A 291 16.19 -3.51 -2.73
CA THR A 291 17.28 -3.31 -3.70
C THR A 291 17.32 -4.45 -4.71
N ARG A 292 17.25 -5.71 -4.26
CA ARG A 292 17.20 -6.87 -5.17
C ARG A 292 15.99 -6.80 -6.10
N MET A 293 14.81 -6.44 -5.58
CA MET A 293 13.61 -6.25 -6.40
C MET A 293 13.79 -5.14 -7.44
N SER A 294 14.40 -4.00 -7.07
CA SER A 294 14.62 -2.89 -8.01
C SER A 294 15.68 -3.20 -9.06
N GLU A 295 16.65 -4.05 -8.73
CA GLU A 295 17.67 -4.57 -9.66
C GLU A 295 17.13 -5.70 -10.55
N GLY A 296 15.87 -6.12 -10.36
CA GLY A 296 15.19 -7.13 -11.16
C GLY A 296 15.35 -8.56 -10.66
N ASP A 297 16.00 -8.80 -9.51
CA ASP A 297 16.06 -10.13 -8.90
C ASP A 297 14.80 -10.41 -8.06
N LEU A 298 13.89 -11.19 -8.61
CA LEU A 298 12.65 -11.63 -7.96
C LEU A 298 12.69 -13.12 -7.59
N SER A 299 13.89 -13.72 -7.58
CA SER A 299 14.07 -15.16 -7.38
C SER A 299 14.26 -15.58 -5.92
N PHE A 300 14.36 -14.63 -5.00
CA PHE A 300 14.64 -14.92 -3.58
C PHE A 300 13.40 -15.31 -2.79
N GLY A 301 13.46 -16.37 -2.01
CA GLY A 301 12.32 -16.83 -1.17
C GLY A 301 12.51 -16.62 0.34
N ALA A 302 13.75 -16.45 0.80
CA ALA A 302 14.05 -16.34 2.22
C ALA A 302 14.03 -14.88 2.67
N VAL A 303 13.04 -14.52 3.48
CA VAL A 303 12.94 -13.24 4.20
C VAL A 303 12.95 -13.54 5.68
N ARG A 304 13.72 -12.76 6.46
CA ARG A 304 13.88 -12.95 7.90
C ARG A 304 12.54 -12.90 8.64
N GLU A 305 12.40 -13.68 9.71
CA GLU A 305 11.27 -13.58 10.62
C GLU A 305 11.43 -12.40 11.58
N TYR A 306 10.45 -11.49 11.54
CA TYR A 306 10.37 -10.37 12.48
C TYR A 306 9.42 -10.73 13.63
N LYS A 307 9.67 -10.19 14.82
CA LYS A 307 8.89 -10.48 16.03
C LYS A 307 7.78 -9.45 16.25
N GLY A 308 6.68 -9.88 16.89
CA GLY A 308 5.58 -9.01 17.30
C GLY A 308 4.89 -8.32 16.12
N ASP A 309 4.55 -7.04 16.30
CA ASP A 309 3.83 -6.22 15.31
C ASP A 309 4.60 -5.98 14.00
N LEU A 310 5.88 -6.34 13.95
CA LEU A 310 6.72 -6.23 12.75
C LEU A 310 6.62 -7.49 11.86
N ALA A 311 6.07 -8.60 12.36
CA ALA A 311 5.88 -9.83 11.59
C ALA A 311 5.16 -9.66 10.23
N PRO A 312 4.12 -8.79 10.09
CA PRO A 312 3.42 -8.57 8.82
C PRO A 312 4.29 -7.98 7.69
N ILE A 313 5.44 -7.36 8.00
CA ILE A 313 6.35 -6.80 6.98
C ILE A 313 6.87 -7.91 6.06
N ARG A 314 7.31 -9.04 6.64
CA ARG A 314 7.74 -10.24 5.90
C ARG A 314 6.64 -10.71 4.94
N GLY A 315 5.41 -10.80 5.45
CA GLY A 315 4.25 -11.19 4.66
C GLY A 315 3.98 -10.24 3.49
N SER A 316 4.21 -8.94 3.67
CA SER A 316 4.05 -7.93 2.62
C SER A 316 5.13 -8.05 1.54
N ILE A 317 6.40 -8.21 1.91
CA ILE A 317 7.51 -8.46 0.96
C ILE A 317 7.22 -9.70 0.12
N LEU A 318 6.84 -10.82 0.75
CA LEU A 318 6.53 -12.06 0.04
C LEU A 318 5.27 -11.95 -0.85
N ARG A 319 4.28 -11.12 -0.47
CA ARG A 319 3.11 -10.84 -1.33
C ARG A 319 3.51 -10.03 -2.56
N ILE A 320 4.31 -8.98 -2.38
CA ILE A 320 4.84 -8.17 -3.50
C ILE A 320 5.62 -9.06 -4.45
N LEU A 321 6.55 -9.86 -3.93
CA LEU A 321 7.36 -10.79 -4.70
C LEU A 321 6.51 -11.77 -5.52
N ARG A 322 5.51 -12.42 -4.88
CA ARG A 322 4.60 -13.34 -5.57
C ARG A 322 3.76 -12.63 -6.64
N SER A 323 3.27 -11.43 -6.34
CA SER A 323 2.48 -10.63 -7.28
C SER A 323 3.31 -10.24 -8.51
N MET A 324 4.54 -9.74 -8.31
CA MET A 324 5.43 -9.37 -9.41
C MET A 324 5.83 -10.58 -10.25
N ASN A 325 6.20 -11.70 -9.62
CA ASN A 325 6.48 -12.95 -10.33
C ASN A 325 5.29 -13.40 -11.19
N ARG A 326 4.07 -13.40 -10.62
CA ARG A 326 2.86 -13.78 -11.35
C ARG A 326 2.58 -12.83 -12.52
N THR A 327 2.70 -11.53 -12.32
CA THR A 327 2.44 -10.52 -13.36
C THR A 327 3.46 -10.62 -14.49
N PHE A 328 4.76 -10.68 -14.19
CA PHE A 328 5.79 -10.79 -15.22
C PHE A 328 5.77 -12.15 -15.94
N ALA A 329 5.46 -13.24 -15.24
CA ALA A 329 5.24 -14.53 -15.89
C ALA A 329 4.03 -14.47 -16.85
N ALA A 330 2.92 -13.83 -16.44
CA ALA A 330 1.77 -13.62 -17.29
C ALA A 330 2.13 -12.77 -18.52
N PHE A 331 2.85 -11.66 -18.36
CA PHE A 331 3.31 -10.84 -19.48
C PHE A 331 4.23 -11.61 -20.43
N ARG A 332 5.15 -12.43 -19.91
CA ARG A 332 6.03 -13.26 -20.75
C ARG A 332 5.22 -14.23 -21.61
N ASN A 333 4.23 -14.89 -21.02
CA ASN A 333 3.35 -15.81 -21.73
C ASN A 333 2.49 -15.08 -22.76
N SER A 334 1.88 -13.94 -22.40
CA SER A 334 1.10 -13.12 -23.32
C SER A 334 1.94 -12.60 -24.49
N ALA A 335 3.16 -12.14 -24.24
CA ALA A 335 4.08 -11.72 -25.30
C ALA A 335 4.43 -12.90 -26.23
N GLY A 336 4.68 -14.09 -25.68
CA GLY A 336 4.89 -15.30 -26.47
C GLY A 336 3.68 -15.67 -27.34
N GLN A 337 2.47 -15.52 -26.81
CA GLN A 337 1.24 -15.75 -27.55
C GLN A 337 1.04 -14.71 -28.66
N VAL A 338 1.30 -13.43 -28.39
CA VAL A 338 1.25 -12.36 -29.42
C VAL A 338 2.25 -12.63 -30.53
N ALA A 339 3.49 -13.01 -30.21
CA ALA A 339 4.51 -13.36 -31.21
C ALA A 339 4.06 -14.55 -32.09
N ALA A 340 3.51 -15.61 -31.48
CA ALA A 340 3.00 -16.76 -32.20
C ALA A 340 1.81 -16.38 -33.10
N SER A 341 0.83 -15.64 -32.57
CA SER A 341 -0.32 -15.16 -33.33
C SER A 341 0.09 -14.25 -34.49
N ALA A 342 1.06 -13.35 -34.28
CA ALA A 342 1.61 -12.52 -35.33
C ALA A 342 2.28 -13.37 -36.43
N GLY A 343 3.02 -14.42 -36.05
CA GLY A 343 3.55 -15.41 -37.00
C GLY A 343 2.45 -16.09 -37.84
N HIS A 344 1.35 -16.50 -37.20
CA HIS A 344 0.19 -17.08 -37.90
C HIS A 344 -0.47 -16.09 -38.86
N VAL A 345 -0.70 -14.84 -38.43
CA VAL A 345 -1.31 -13.80 -39.29
C VAL A 345 -0.39 -13.49 -40.47
N SER A 346 0.93 -13.41 -40.26
CA SER A 346 1.88 -13.21 -41.35
C SER A 346 1.85 -14.35 -42.36
N GLY A 347 1.77 -15.60 -41.90
CA GLY A 347 1.66 -16.76 -42.79
C GLY A 347 0.34 -16.79 -43.56
N ALA A 348 -0.77 -16.47 -42.90
CA ALA A 348 -2.09 -16.37 -43.53
C ALA A 348 -2.14 -15.23 -44.56
N ALA A 349 -1.51 -14.09 -44.26
CA ALA A 349 -1.40 -12.98 -45.18
C ALA A 349 -0.59 -13.36 -46.42
N GLN A 350 0.52 -14.08 -46.27
CA GLN A 350 1.29 -14.55 -47.41
C GLN A 350 0.50 -15.54 -48.29
N ALA A 351 -0.21 -16.48 -47.68
CA ALA A 351 -1.11 -17.38 -48.41
C ALA A 351 -2.23 -16.62 -49.14
N LEU A 352 -2.76 -15.54 -48.54
CA LEU A 352 -3.75 -14.67 -49.18
C LEU A 352 -3.16 -13.91 -50.38
N ALA A 353 -1.91 -13.42 -50.28
CA ALA A 353 -1.22 -12.76 -51.39
C ALA A 353 -0.96 -13.74 -52.56
N GLU A 354 -0.52 -14.96 -52.26
CA GLU A 354 -0.33 -16.03 -53.25
C GLU A 354 -1.68 -16.36 -53.93
N GLY A 355 -2.74 -16.56 -53.15
CA GLY A 355 -4.09 -16.81 -53.68
C GLY A 355 -4.64 -15.65 -54.50
N ALA A 356 -4.39 -14.39 -54.11
CA ALA A 356 -4.76 -13.22 -54.90
C ALA A 356 -4.02 -13.18 -56.24
N THR A 357 -2.74 -13.57 -56.27
CA THR A 357 -1.94 -13.64 -57.50
C THR A 357 -2.48 -14.71 -58.45
N GLU A 358 -2.82 -15.89 -57.92
CA GLU A 358 -3.43 -16.98 -58.71
C GLU A 358 -4.82 -16.58 -59.25
N GLN A 359 -5.63 -15.90 -58.42
CA GLN A 359 -6.92 -15.34 -58.85
C GLN A 359 -6.75 -14.28 -59.94
N ALA A 360 -5.72 -13.44 -59.87
CA ALA A 360 -5.44 -12.45 -60.90
C ALA A 360 -5.20 -13.12 -62.27
N GLY A 361 -4.39 -14.18 -62.31
CA GLY A 361 -4.17 -14.96 -63.53
C GLY A 361 -5.45 -15.60 -64.08
N SER A 362 -6.28 -16.17 -63.18
CA SER A 362 -7.58 -16.75 -63.57
C SER A 362 -8.54 -15.70 -64.14
N ILE A 363 -8.50 -14.47 -63.60
CA ILE A 363 -9.31 -13.33 -64.07
C ILE A 363 -8.84 -12.84 -65.44
N GLU A 364 -7.54 -12.82 -65.71
CA GLU A 364 -7.00 -12.50 -67.04
C GLU A 364 -7.49 -13.51 -68.09
N GLU A 365 -7.43 -14.81 -67.80
CA GLU A 365 -7.89 -15.86 -68.70
C GLU A 365 -9.40 -15.82 -68.93
N LEU A 366 -10.19 -15.56 -67.88
CA LEU A 366 -11.63 -15.35 -67.98
C LEU A 366 -11.98 -14.12 -68.83
N SER A 367 -11.26 -13.02 -68.65
CA SER A 367 -11.45 -11.80 -69.43
C SER A 367 -11.18 -12.06 -70.92
N GLN A 368 -10.11 -12.79 -71.25
CA GLN A 368 -9.82 -13.19 -72.61
C GLN A 368 -10.93 -14.07 -73.21
N THR A 369 -11.40 -15.07 -72.45
CA THR A 369 -12.48 -15.96 -72.88
C THR A 369 -13.78 -15.19 -73.15
N ILE A 370 -14.13 -14.24 -72.28
CA ILE A 370 -15.34 -13.41 -72.43
C ILE A 370 -15.21 -12.46 -73.62
N SER A 371 -14.02 -11.92 -73.89
CA SER A 371 -13.74 -11.13 -75.10
C SER A 371 -13.97 -11.97 -76.37
N ASP A 372 -13.50 -13.21 -76.40
CA ASP A 372 -13.69 -14.12 -77.53
C ASP A 372 -15.17 -14.48 -77.73
N ILE A 373 -15.91 -14.75 -76.65
CA ILE A 373 -17.37 -14.98 -76.68
C ILE A 373 -18.09 -13.73 -77.20
N SER A 374 -17.73 -12.54 -76.73
CA SER A 374 -18.27 -11.26 -77.24
C SER A 374 -18.08 -11.14 -78.75
N GLY A 375 -16.90 -11.53 -79.24
CA GLY A 375 -16.60 -11.60 -80.67
C GLY A 375 -17.48 -12.60 -81.41
N GLN A 376 -17.70 -13.80 -80.86
CA GLN A 376 -18.58 -14.82 -81.44
C GLN A 376 -20.04 -14.36 -81.52
N VAL A 377 -20.56 -13.73 -80.47
CA VAL A 377 -21.94 -13.20 -80.43
C VAL A 377 -22.14 -12.15 -81.51
N ARG A 378 -21.20 -11.22 -81.69
CA ARG A 378 -21.25 -10.23 -82.78
C ARG A 378 -21.25 -10.88 -84.16
N ARG A 379 -20.42 -11.93 -84.36
CA ARG A 379 -20.39 -12.68 -85.63
C ARG A 379 -21.70 -13.43 -85.89
N ASN A 380 -22.32 -14.02 -84.86
CA ASN A 380 -23.60 -14.71 -84.98
C ASN A 380 -24.73 -13.75 -85.39
N ALA A 381 -24.82 -12.58 -84.75
CA ALA A 381 -25.79 -11.55 -85.12
C ALA A 381 -25.62 -11.07 -86.58
N ALA A 382 -24.37 -10.82 -86.99
CA ALA A 382 -24.04 -10.42 -88.37
C ALA A 382 -24.40 -11.53 -89.38
N LYS A 383 -24.11 -12.79 -89.05
CA LYS A 383 -24.45 -13.95 -89.90
C LYS A 383 -25.95 -14.19 -90.00
N ALA A 384 -26.68 -14.02 -88.90
CA ALA A 384 -28.14 -14.12 -88.89
C ALA A 384 -28.77 -13.03 -89.78
N THR A 385 -28.27 -11.80 -89.69
CA THR A 385 -28.69 -10.69 -90.55
C THR A 385 -28.40 -10.98 -92.02
N GLN A 386 -27.19 -11.45 -92.35
CA GLN A 386 -26.82 -11.82 -93.71
C GLN A 386 -27.70 -12.96 -94.26
N ALA A 387 -27.98 -13.98 -93.46
CA ALA A 387 -28.87 -15.08 -93.84
C ALA A 387 -30.32 -14.62 -94.04
N ARG A 388 -30.79 -13.64 -93.26
CA ARG A 388 -32.15 -13.08 -93.38
C ARG A 388 -32.31 -12.34 -94.70
N GLU A 389 -31.30 -11.60 -95.13
CA GLU A 389 -31.29 -10.93 -96.43
C GLU A 389 -31.32 -11.94 -97.60
N LEU A 390 -30.57 -13.05 -97.47
CA LEU A 390 -30.60 -14.14 -98.46
C LEU A 390 -31.96 -14.84 -98.50
N ALA A 391 -32.57 -15.11 -97.34
CA ALA A 391 -33.91 -15.69 -97.25
C ALA A 391 -34.96 -14.76 -97.87
N ALA A 392 -34.88 -13.44 -97.63
CA ALA A 392 -35.76 -12.46 -98.26
C ALA A 392 -35.65 -12.50 -99.79
N LYS A 393 -34.42 -12.48 -100.34
CA LYS A 393 -34.20 -12.61 -101.79
C LYS A 393 -34.75 -13.92 -102.36
N ALA A 394 -34.57 -15.03 -101.66
CA ALA A 394 -35.14 -16.31 -102.07
C ALA A 394 -36.68 -16.29 -102.06
N GLY A 395 -37.28 -15.62 -101.08
CA GLY A 395 -38.72 -15.38 -101.00
C GLY A 395 -39.25 -14.61 -102.22
N ASP A 396 -38.56 -13.52 -102.60
CA ASP A 396 -38.91 -12.71 -103.77
C ASP A 396 -38.86 -13.52 -105.08
N GLU A 397 -37.84 -14.37 -105.24
CA GLU A 397 -37.69 -15.25 -106.41
C GLU A 397 -38.78 -16.34 -106.46
N ILE A 398 -39.16 -16.92 -105.32
CA ILE A 398 -40.26 -17.89 -105.24
C ILE A 398 -41.59 -17.23 -105.56
N GLU A 399 -41.83 -16.00 -105.08
CA GLU A 399 -43.04 -15.24 -105.43
C GLU A 399 -43.12 -15.01 -106.93
N ASN A 400 -42.00 -14.65 -107.57
CA ASN A 400 -41.92 -14.52 -109.02
C ASN A 400 -42.17 -15.86 -109.74
N GLY A 401 -41.61 -16.96 -109.21
CA GLY A 401 -41.86 -18.33 -109.69
C GLY A 401 -43.33 -18.73 -109.62
N ASN A 402 -44.01 -18.41 -108.51
CA ASN A 402 -45.46 -18.63 -108.36
C ASN A 402 -46.25 -17.85 -109.41
N ARG A 403 -45.91 -16.57 -109.66
CA ARG A 403 -46.54 -15.78 -110.73
C ARG A 403 -46.31 -16.36 -112.13
N GLN A 404 -45.15 -16.98 -112.38
CA GLN A 404 -44.86 -17.67 -113.64
C GLN A 404 -45.68 -18.96 -113.77
N MET A 405 -45.81 -19.74 -112.69
CA MET A 405 -46.63 -20.95 -112.68
C MET A 405 -48.11 -20.64 -112.89
N ASP A 406 -48.64 -19.58 -112.28
CA ASP A 406 -50.02 -19.14 -112.54
C ASP A 406 -50.25 -18.80 -114.03
N ARG A 407 -49.25 -18.23 -114.70
CA ARG A 407 -49.31 -18.01 -116.17
C ARG A 407 -49.24 -19.32 -116.94
N MET A 408 -48.42 -20.27 -116.52
CA MET A 408 -48.30 -21.60 -117.14
C MET A 408 -49.60 -22.39 -117.03
N THR A 409 -50.22 -22.44 -115.85
CA THR A 409 -51.50 -23.14 -115.63
C THR A 409 -52.61 -22.55 -116.51
N ARG A 410 -52.68 -21.22 -116.65
CA ARG A 410 -53.61 -20.55 -117.58
C ARG A 410 -53.32 -20.91 -119.04
N ALA A 411 -52.06 -20.88 -119.46
CA ALA A 411 -51.69 -21.26 -120.82
C ALA A 411 -52.06 -22.73 -121.15
N MET A 412 -51.89 -23.66 -120.20
CA MET A 412 -52.33 -25.05 -120.37
C MET A 412 -53.84 -25.18 -120.46
N GLU A 413 -54.58 -24.37 -119.72
CA GLU A 413 -56.05 -24.28 -119.81
C GLU A 413 -56.50 -23.75 -121.17
N ASP A 414 -55.85 -22.71 -121.69
CA ASP A 414 -56.11 -22.15 -123.02
C ASP A 414 -55.78 -23.15 -124.15
N ILE A 415 -54.67 -23.89 -124.03
CA ILE A 415 -54.30 -24.97 -124.96
C ILE A 415 -55.35 -26.08 -124.95
N ASN A 416 -55.75 -26.53 -123.76
CA ASN A 416 -56.76 -27.58 -123.61
C ASN A 416 -58.12 -27.15 -124.19
N GLY A 417 -58.52 -25.89 -123.93
CA GLY A 417 -59.71 -25.29 -124.52
C GLY A 417 -59.65 -25.22 -126.04
N SER A 418 -58.54 -24.73 -126.60
CA SER A 418 -58.32 -24.65 -128.05
C SER A 418 -58.34 -26.03 -128.72
N ALA A 419 -57.70 -27.03 -128.11
CA ALA A 419 -57.70 -28.40 -128.61
C ALA A 419 -59.10 -29.03 -128.57
N SER A 420 -59.91 -28.72 -127.55
CA SER A 420 -61.31 -29.15 -127.48
C SER A 420 -62.16 -28.54 -128.61
N GLU A 421 -61.99 -27.25 -128.90
CA GLU A 421 -62.66 -26.59 -130.03
C GLU A 421 -62.25 -27.21 -131.38
N ILE A 422 -60.95 -27.47 -131.58
CA ILE A 422 -60.48 -28.17 -132.79
C ILE A 422 -61.13 -29.56 -132.89
N SER A 423 -61.24 -30.31 -131.79
CA SER A 423 -61.92 -31.62 -131.78
C SER A 423 -63.37 -31.54 -132.26
N LYS A 424 -64.11 -30.49 -131.87
CA LYS A 424 -65.47 -30.23 -132.36
C LYS A 424 -65.49 -29.94 -133.86
N ILE A 425 -64.56 -29.13 -134.35
CA ILE A 425 -64.44 -28.83 -135.79
C ILE A 425 -64.15 -30.10 -136.59
N ILE A 426 -63.24 -30.95 -136.12
CA ILE A 426 -62.90 -32.21 -136.79
C ILE A 426 -64.11 -33.15 -136.85
N LYS A 427 -64.95 -33.23 -135.81
CA LYS A 427 -66.22 -33.98 -135.85
C LYS A 427 -67.19 -33.45 -136.91
N VAL A 428 -67.25 -32.13 -137.09
CA VAL A 428 -68.05 -31.52 -138.16
C VAL A 428 -67.50 -31.89 -139.54
N ILE A 429 -66.17 -31.86 -139.72
CA ILE A 429 -65.51 -32.25 -140.99
C ILE A 429 -65.78 -33.73 -141.32
N ASP A 430 -65.67 -34.63 -140.34
CA ASP A 430 -66.01 -36.05 -140.51
C ASP A 430 -67.49 -36.23 -140.90
N GLY A 431 -68.38 -35.47 -140.27
CA GLY A 431 -69.80 -35.41 -140.67
C GLY A 431 -70.03 -34.93 -142.10
N ILE A 432 -69.30 -33.90 -142.55
CA ILE A 432 -69.35 -33.40 -143.94
C ILE A 432 -68.83 -34.48 -144.90
N ALA A 433 -67.71 -35.14 -144.57
CA ALA A 433 -67.14 -36.21 -145.37
C ALA A 433 -68.14 -37.39 -145.50
N PHE A 434 -68.81 -37.78 -144.42
CA PHE A 434 -69.85 -38.79 -144.43
C PHE A 434 -71.04 -38.40 -145.32
N GLN A 435 -71.55 -37.17 -145.18
CA GLN A 435 -72.64 -36.65 -146.04
C GLN A 435 -72.23 -36.62 -147.51
N THR A 436 -70.99 -36.21 -147.81
CA THR A 436 -70.43 -36.17 -149.17
C THR A 436 -70.32 -37.57 -149.77
N ASN A 437 -69.93 -38.57 -148.97
CA ASN A 437 -69.87 -39.97 -149.37
C ASN A 437 -71.27 -40.52 -149.74
N ILE A 438 -72.31 -40.16 -148.99
CA ILE A 438 -73.70 -40.55 -149.29
C ILE A 438 -74.22 -39.84 -150.55
N LEU A 439 -73.94 -38.54 -150.71
CA LEU A 439 -74.26 -37.78 -151.93
C LEU A 439 -73.60 -38.39 -153.17
N ALA A 440 -72.32 -38.76 -153.07
CA ALA A 440 -71.56 -39.41 -154.12
C ALA A 440 -72.11 -40.80 -154.46
N LEU A 441 -72.51 -41.59 -153.45
CA LEU A 441 -73.18 -42.87 -153.66
C LEU A 441 -74.52 -42.70 -154.39
N ASN A 442 -75.35 -41.74 -153.96
CA ASN A 442 -76.62 -41.44 -154.62
C ASN A 442 -76.40 -41.00 -156.08
N ALA A 443 -75.38 -40.17 -156.32
CA ALA A 443 -75.00 -39.74 -157.67
C ALA A 443 -74.49 -40.90 -158.54
N ALA A 444 -73.69 -41.82 -157.98
CA ALA A 444 -73.21 -43.02 -158.69
C ALA A 444 -74.37 -43.98 -159.05
N VAL A 445 -75.36 -44.12 -158.17
CA VAL A 445 -76.58 -44.91 -158.42
C VAL A 445 -77.40 -44.28 -159.55
N GLU A 446 -77.63 -42.97 -159.53
CA GLU A 446 -78.40 -42.28 -160.56
C GLU A 446 -77.65 -42.25 -161.91
N ALA A 447 -76.31 -42.15 -161.88
CA ALA A 447 -75.47 -42.27 -163.07
C ALA A 447 -75.51 -43.69 -163.67
N ALA A 448 -75.53 -44.74 -162.84
CA ALA A 448 -75.74 -46.12 -163.30
C ALA A 448 -77.14 -46.33 -163.90
N ARG A 449 -78.15 -45.65 -163.37
CA ARG A 449 -79.54 -45.65 -163.86
C ARG A 449 -79.70 -44.98 -165.23
N ALA A 450 -78.85 -44.01 -165.55
CA ALA A 450 -78.81 -43.30 -166.84
C ALA A 450 -78.07 -44.04 -167.98
N GLY A 451 -77.53 -45.24 -167.74
CA GLY A 451 -76.93 -46.10 -168.77
C GLY A 451 -75.71 -45.48 -169.47
N ASP A 452 -75.65 -45.55 -170.80
CA ASP A 452 -74.48 -45.09 -171.59
C ASP A 452 -74.21 -43.57 -171.48
N ALA A 453 -75.24 -42.75 -171.21
CA ALA A 453 -75.09 -41.31 -171.02
C ALA A 453 -74.49 -40.93 -169.65
N GLY A 454 -74.56 -41.82 -168.65
CA GLY A 454 -74.12 -41.57 -167.28
C GLY A 454 -72.65 -41.92 -167.00
N LYS A 455 -71.94 -42.59 -167.93
CA LYS A 455 -70.58 -43.14 -167.70
C LYS A 455 -69.56 -42.10 -167.21
N GLY A 456 -69.58 -40.87 -167.75
CA GLY A 456 -68.71 -39.79 -167.30
C GLY A 456 -69.05 -39.29 -165.89
N PHE A 457 -70.35 -39.24 -165.55
CA PHE A 457 -70.83 -38.88 -164.21
C PHE A 457 -70.51 -39.94 -163.16
N THR A 458 -70.55 -41.23 -163.52
CA THR A 458 -70.15 -42.33 -162.62
C THR A 458 -68.69 -42.20 -162.19
N VAL A 459 -67.79 -41.82 -163.10
CA VAL A 459 -66.36 -41.61 -162.77
C VAL A 459 -66.19 -40.44 -161.79
N VAL A 460 -66.89 -39.32 -162.02
CA VAL A 460 -66.86 -38.17 -161.10
C VAL A 460 -67.44 -38.55 -159.73
N ALA A 461 -68.54 -39.30 -159.70
CA ALA A 461 -69.14 -39.75 -158.45
C ALA A 461 -68.22 -40.68 -157.65
N GLU A 462 -67.53 -41.63 -158.29
CA GLU A 462 -66.57 -42.50 -157.59
C GLU A 462 -65.32 -41.72 -157.11
N GLU A 463 -64.86 -40.72 -157.87
CA GLU A 463 -63.75 -39.85 -157.43
C GLU A 463 -64.15 -38.98 -156.23
N VAL A 464 -65.37 -38.41 -156.22
CA VAL A 464 -65.91 -37.67 -155.06
C VAL A 464 -66.08 -38.60 -153.86
N ARG A 465 -66.53 -39.84 -154.08
CA ARG A 465 -66.65 -40.86 -153.02
C ARG A 465 -65.29 -41.22 -152.42
N SER A 466 -64.29 -41.42 -153.27
CA SER A 466 -62.90 -41.66 -152.89
C SER A 466 -62.31 -40.48 -152.09
N LEU A 467 -62.55 -39.23 -152.53
CA LEU A 467 -62.12 -38.03 -151.82
C LEU A 467 -62.82 -37.87 -150.46
N ALA A 468 -64.11 -38.17 -150.38
CA ALA A 468 -64.88 -38.17 -149.13
C ALA A 468 -64.36 -39.22 -148.14
N ALA A 469 -64.06 -40.44 -148.61
CA ALA A 469 -63.46 -41.49 -147.78
C ALA A 469 -62.06 -41.08 -147.27
N LYS A 470 -61.20 -40.53 -148.13
CA LYS A 470 -59.89 -39.98 -147.72
C LYS A 470 -60.03 -38.82 -146.73
N SER A 471 -61.05 -37.97 -146.89
CA SER A 471 -61.32 -36.84 -145.98
C SER A 471 -61.79 -37.33 -144.60
N ALA A 472 -62.65 -38.35 -144.55
CA ALA A 472 -63.08 -38.98 -143.31
C ALA A 472 -61.90 -39.67 -142.59
N GLU A 473 -61.03 -40.37 -143.34
CA GLU A 473 -59.83 -40.98 -142.78
C GLU A 473 -58.84 -39.93 -142.23
N ALA A 474 -58.62 -38.83 -142.95
CA ALA A 474 -57.80 -37.72 -142.48
C ALA A 474 -58.41 -37.02 -141.25
N ALA A 475 -59.73 -36.82 -141.22
CA ALA A 475 -60.45 -36.27 -140.08
C ALA A 475 -60.31 -37.18 -138.86
N LYS A 476 -60.49 -38.50 -139.02
CA LYS A 476 -60.30 -39.49 -137.95
C LYS A 476 -58.86 -39.50 -137.40
N ASN A 477 -57.86 -39.47 -138.27
CA ASN A 477 -56.45 -39.39 -137.84
C ASN A 477 -56.15 -38.09 -137.10
N THR A 478 -56.70 -36.96 -137.56
CA THR A 478 -56.56 -35.66 -136.88
C THR A 478 -57.29 -35.66 -135.54
N ALA A 479 -58.48 -36.28 -135.44
CA ALA A 479 -59.21 -36.43 -134.20
C ALA A 479 -58.38 -37.18 -133.14
N ALA A 480 -57.73 -38.28 -133.53
CA ALA A 480 -56.86 -39.05 -132.64
C ALA A 480 -55.63 -38.24 -132.17
N LEU A 481 -55.02 -37.45 -133.06
CA LEU A 481 -53.92 -36.54 -132.69
C LEU A 481 -54.37 -35.45 -131.72
N ILE A 482 -55.56 -34.88 -131.94
CA ILE A 482 -56.13 -33.85 -131.07
C ILE A 482 -56.54 -34.42 -129.71
N GLU A 483 -57.13 -35.61 -129.66
CA GLU A 483 -57.43 -36.32 -128.41
C GLU A 483 -56.15 -36.58 -127.60
N THR A 484 -55.08 -36.99 -128.29
CA THR A 484 -53.74 -37.13 -127.67
C THR A 484 -53.22 -35.78 -127.15
N ALA A 485 -53.38 -34.70 -127.92
CA ALA A 485 -52.96 -33.35 -127.51
C ALA A 485 -53.74 -32.85 -126.29
N VAL A 486 -55.06 -33.07 -126.24
CA VAL A 486 -55.92 -32.79 -125.07
C VAL A 486 -55.43 -33.56 -123.85
N ALA A 487 -55.18 -34.86 -123.98
CA ALA A 487 -54.67 -35.68 -122.90
C ALA A 487 -53.31 -35.18 -122.38
N LYS A 488 -52.39 -34.82 -123.28
CA LYS A 488 -51.07 -34.28 -122.93
C LYS A 488 -51.13 -32.88 -122.31
N ALA A 489 -52.03 -32.01 -122.76
CA ALA A 489 -52.26 -30.71 -122.14
C ALA A 489 -52.85 -30.84 -120.72
N ALA A 490 -53.76 -31.80 -120.51
CA ALA A 490 -54.30 -32.10 -119.19
C ALA A 490 -53.23 -32.65 -118.23
N GLU A 491 -52.34 -33.53 -118.71
CA GLU A 491 -51.17 -34.01 -117.97
C GLU A 491 -50.24 -32.84 -117.60
N GLY A 492 -49.92 -31.97 -118.57
CA GLY A 492 -49.11 -30.77 -118.34
C GLY A 492 -49.72 -29.78 -117.34
N LYS A 493 -51.05 -29.59 -117.35
CA LYS A 493 -51.77 -28.78 -116.35
C LYS A 493 -51.61 -29.38 -114.95
N LYS A 494 -51.76 -30.71 -114.82
CA LYS A 494 -51.61 -31.41 -113.55
C LYS A 494 -50.19 -31.28 -112.98
N ASP A 495 -49.17 -31.42 -113.83
CA ASP A 495 -47.78 -31.24 -113.43
C ASP A 495 -47.50 -29.81 -113.01
N ALA A 496 -48.00 -28.82 -113.76
CA ALA A 496 -47.90 -27.41 -113.41
C ALA A 496 -48.56 -27.09 -112.06
N ASP A 497 -49.77 -27.60 -111.80
CA ASP A 497 -50.45 -27.43 -110.51
C ASP A 497 -49.69 -28.12 -109.36
N SER A 498 -49.02 -29.24 -109.63
CA SER A 498 -48.16 -29.90 -108.64
C SER A 498 -46.93 -29.05 -108.33
N THR A 499 -46.24 -28.53 -109.34
CA THR A 499 -45.08 -27.65 -109.18
C THR A 499 -45.46 -26.35 -108.46
N ALA A 500 -46.61 -25.76 -108.78
CA ALA A 500 -47.12 -24.57 -108.11
C ALA A 500 -47.38 -24.82 -106.61
N ARG A 501 -47.90 -25.99 -106.24
CA ARG A 501 -48.06 -26.38 -104.84
C ARG A 501 -46.70 -26.51 -104.13
N SER A 502 -45.73 -27.16 -104.76
CA SER A 502 -44.37 -27.27 -104.19
C SER A 502 -43.72 -25.90 -103.99
N LEU A 503 -43.88 -24.95 -104.92
CA LEU A 503 -43.35 -23.59 -104.74
C LEU A 503 -44.00 -22.84 -103.56
N ARG A 504 -45.30 -23.01 -103.32
CA ARG A 504 -45.99 -22.44 -102.14
C ARG A 504 -45.49 -23.06 -100.83
N GLU A 505 -45.19 -24.36 -100.81
CA GLU A 505 -44.58 -25.02 -99.64
C GLU A 505 -43.16 -24.51 -99.37
N ILE A 506 -42.36 -24.30 -100.43
CA ILE A 506 -41.03 -23.69 -100.31
C ILE A 506 -41.15 -22.25 -99.80
N GLN A 507 -42.12 -21.46 -100.29
CA GLN A 507 -42.37 -20.09 -99.80
C GLN A 507 -42.58 -20.08 -98.27
N LYS A 508 -43.47 -20.95 -97.78
CA LYS A 508 -43.72 -21.09 -96.34
C LYS A 508 -42.45 -21.47 -95.58
N SER A 509 -41.65 -22.39 -96.13
CA SER A 509 -40.38 -22.80 -95.52
C SER A 509 -39.38 -21.63 -95.42
N VAL A 510 -39.34 -20.74 -96.43
CA VAL A 510 -38.50 -19.54 -96.42
C VAL A 510 -38.98 -18.52 -95.38
N GLU A 511 -40.30 -18.35 -95.22
CA GLU A 511 -40.88 -17.51 -94.16
C GLU A 511 -40.50 -18.03 -92.77
N ASP A 512 -40.60 -19.35 -92.55
CA ASP A 512 -40.19 -20.00 -91.29
C ASP A 512 -38.69 -19.79 -91.01
N VAL A 513 -37.83 -19.92 -92.02
CA VAL A 513 -36.39 -19.64 -91.90
C VAL A 513 -36.13 -18.18 -91.54
N SER A 514 -36.85 -17.24 -92.16
CA SER A 514 -36.72 -15.80 -91.85
C SER A 514 -37.10 -15.50 -90.40
N SER A 515 -38.16 -16.14 -89.89
CA SER A 515 -38.58 -16.03 -88.48
C SER A 515 -37.51 -16.55 -87.52
N LEU A 516 -36.96 -17.75 -87.78
CA LEU A 516 -35.88 -18.32 -86.96
C LEU A 516 -34.63 -17.41 -86.94
N LEU A 517 -34.29 -16.79 -88.07
CA LEU A 517 -33.18 -15.84 -88.16
C LEU A 517 -33.45 -14.53 -87.42
N HIS A 518 -34.71 -14.13 -87.26
CA HIS A 518 -35.10 -13.03 -86.39
C HIS A 518 -34.91 -13.40 -84.91
N GLU A 519 -35.30 -14.61 -84.51
CA GLU A 519 -35.10 -15.09 -83.14
C GLU A 519 -33.61 -15.19 -82.76
N ILE A 520 -32.75 -15.67 -83.67
CA ILE A 520 -31.29 -15.76 -83.45
C ILE A 520 -30.66 -14.38 -83.21
N ASP A 521 -31.11 -13.36 -83.94
CA ASP A 521 -30.62 -11.98 -83.81
C ASP A 521 -31.03 -11.34 -82.48
N LEU A 522 -32.30 -11.53 -82.07
CA LEU A 522 -32.77 -11.14 -80.74
C LEU A 522 -32.03 -11.89 -79.62
N ALA A 523 -31.79 -13.19 -79.78
CA ALA A 523 -31.02 -13.99 -78.83
C ALA A 523 -29.56 -13.51 -78.74
N SER A 524 -28.92 -13.21 -79.88
CA SER A 524 -27.54 -12.70 -79.93
C SER A 524 -27.44 -11.32 -79.28
N THR A 525 -28.42 -10.44 -79.47
CA THR A 525 -28.48 -9.13 -78.80
C THR A 525 -28.59 -9.28 -77.28
N ARG A 526 -29.43 -10.21 -76.80
CA ARG A 526 -29.52 -10.52 -75.36
C ARG A 526 -28.21 -11.09 -74.80
N GLN A 527 -27.56 -11.99 -75.54
CA GLN A 527 -26.25 -12.53 -75.16
C GLN A 527 -25.18 -11.43 -75.08
N ALA A 528 -25.18 -10.46 -76.00
CA ALA A 528 -24.23 -9.35 -75.99
C ALA A 528 -24.37 -8.51 -74.71
N ASN A 529 -25.59 -8.22 -74.29
CA ASN A 529 -25.85 -7.51 -73.03
C ASN A 529 -25.41 -8.32 -71.81
N ALA A 530 -25.69 -9.63 -71.78
CA ALA A 530 -25.24 -10.51 -70.69
C ALA A 530 -23.71 -10.59 -70.61
N VAL A 531 -23.03 -10.69 -71.75
CA VAL A 531 -21.57 -10.66 -71.84
C VAL A 531 -20.99 -9.34 -71.32
N SER A 532 -21.65 -8.21 -71.61
CA SER A 532 -21.24 -6.90 -71.07
C SER A 532 -21.35 -6.87 -69.54
N GLN A 533 -22.43 -7.40 -68.96
CA GLN A 533 -22.59 -7.48 -67.51
C GLN A 533 -21.56 -8.40 -66.86
N VAL A 534 -21.26 -9.54 -67.48
CA VAL A 534 -20.19 -10.43 -67.00
C VAL A 534 -18.83 -9.73 -67.04
N THR A 535 -18.55 -8.96 -68.08
CA THR A 535 -17.31 -8.17 -68.20
C THR A 535 -17.19 -7.15 -67.07
N GLU A 536 -18.27 -6.46 -66.73
CA GLU A 536 -18.31 -5.53 -65.59
C GLU A 536 -18.08 -6.26 -64.25
N GLY A 537 -18.71 -7.42 -64.07
CA GLY A 537 -18.52 -8.27 -62.89
C GLY A 537 -17.08 -8.76 -62.74
N ILE A 538 -16.41 -9.12 -63.83
CA ILE A 538 -14.97 -9.46 -63.84
C ILE A 538 -14.14 -8.26 -63.38
N GLY A 539 -14.47 -7.04 -63.83
CA GLY A 539 -13.81 -5.82 -63.37
C GLY A 539 -13.93 -5.59 -61.86
N GLN A 540 -15.11 -5.85 -61.28
CA GLN A 540 -15.33 -5.76 -59.84
C GLN A 540 -14.52 -6.82 -59.06
N ILE A 541 -14.49 -8.06 -59.55
CA ILE A 541 -13.69 -9.12 -58.93
C ILE A 541 -12.20 -8.77 -58.99
N SER A 542 -11.71 -8.23 -60.11
CA SER A 542 -10.33 -7.77 -60.25
C SER A 542 -9.97 -6.72 -59.18
N ALA A 543 -10.86 -5.76 -58.90
CA ALA A 543 -10.65 -4.77 -57.85
C ALA A 543 -10.57 -5.41 -56.45
N VAL A 544 -11.40 -6.43 -56.16
CA VAL A 544 -11.33 -7.19 -54.90
C VAL A 544 -10.01 -7.95 -54.80
N VAL A 545 -9.54 -8.57 -55.88
CA VAL A 545 -8.26 -9.28 -55.93
C VAL A 545 -7.09 -8.32 -55.62
N GLN A 546 -7.08 -7.12 -56.21
CA GLN A 546 -6.07 -6.10 -55.89
C GLN A 546 -6.13 -5.68 -54.42
N ASN A 547 -7.33 -5.49 -53.87
CA ASN A 547 -7.49 -5.14 -52.46
C ASN A 547 -7.02 -6.25 -51.52
N ASN A 548 -7.28 -7.52 -51.85
CA ASN A 548 -6.78 -8.66 -51.10
C ASN A 548 -5.25 -8.71 -51.09
N SER A 549 -4.61 -8.43 -52.23
CA SER A 549 -3.15 -8.34 -52.33
C SER A 549 -2.58 -7.21 -51.45
N ALA A 550 -3.17 -6.00 -51.53
CA ALA A 550 -2.75 -4.88 -50.69
C ALA A 550 -2.95 -5.16 -49.18
N THR A 551 -4.11 -5.71 -48.81
CA THR A 551 -4.45 -6.08 -47.42
C THR A 551 -3.50 -7.16 -46.89
N ALA A 552 -3.12 -8.11 -47.74
CA ALA A 552 -2.16 -9.16 -47.39
C ALA A 552 -0.76 -8.56 -47.12
N GLU A 553 -0.28 -7.67 -47.97
CA GLU A 553 1.02 -7.00 -47.75
C GLU A 553 1.03 -6.18 -46.45
N GLU A 554 -0.04 -5.41 -46.19
CA GLU A 554 -0.20 -4.62 -44.97
C GLU A 554 -0.27 -5.52 -43.72
N SER A 555 -1.05 -6.60 -43.78
CA SER A 555 -1.18 -7.57 -42.68
C SER A 555 0.15 -8.24 -42.36
N ALA A 556 0.95 -8.58 -43.38
CA ALA A 556 2.29 -9.14 -43.20
C ALA A 556 3.28 -8.13 -42.61
N ALA A 557 3.17 -6.84 -42.96
CA ALA A 557 3.98 -5.78 -42.37
C ALA A 557 3.63 -5.56 -40.89
N LEU A 558 2.34 -5.39 -40.56
CA LEU A 558 1.86 -5.21 -39.19
C LEU A 558 2.18 -6.42 -38.30
N SER A 559 2.09 -7.63 -38.85
CA SER A 559 2.47 -8.85 -38.13
C SER A 559 3.96 -8.88 -37.78
N ARG A 560 4.83 -8.42 -38.68
CA ARG A 560 6.27 -8.29 -38.39
C ARG A 560 6.52 -7.28 -37.27
N GLU A 561 5.81 -6.15 -37.27
CA GLU A 561 5.90 -5.14 -36.22
C GLU A 561 5.39 -5.66 -34.86
N LEU A 562 4.25 -6.36 -34.83
CA LEU A 562 3.73 -7.00 -33.62
C LEU A 562 4.70 -8.04 -33.06
N SER A 563 5.31 -8.86 -33.92
CA SER A 563 6.32 -9.82 -33.52
C SER A 563 7.55 -9.13 -32.92
N ALA A 564 8.00 -8.03 -33.51
CA ALA A 564 9.10 -7.22 -32.97
C ALA A 564 8.76 -6.60 -31.61
N HIS A 565 7.54 -6.06 -31.43
CA HIS A 565 7.08 -5.54 -30.14
C HIS A 565 6.97 -6.63 -29.08
N ALA A 566 6.46 -7.80 -29.43
CA ALA A 566 6.40 -8.95 -28.53
C ALA A 566 7.81 -9.42 -28.10
N ALA A 567 8.76 -9.47 -29.04
CA ALA A 567 10.16 -9.78 -28.75
C ALA A 567 10.82 -8.73 -27.85
N ALA A 568 10.57 -7.45 -28.09
CA ALA A 568 11.06 -6.36 -27.23
C ALA A 568 10.49 -6.47 -25.80
N LEU A 569 9.19 -6.75 -25.66
CA LEU A 569 8.57 -6.96 -24.36
C LEU A 569 9.15 -8.18 -23.64
N GLN A 570 9.39 -9.29 -24.35
CA GLN A 570 10.07 -10.45 -23.78
C GLN A 570 11.50 -10.11 -23.32
N SER A 571 12.23 -9.27 -24.07
CA SER A 571 13.56 -8.82 -23.69
C SER A 571 13.55 -7.99 -22.41
N GLU A 572 12.64 -7.02 -22.29
CA GLU A 572 12.49 -6.21 -21.07
C GLU A 572 12.09 -7.05 -19.86
N ILE A 573 11.18 -8.00 -20.03
CA ILE A 573 10.82 -8.95 -18.96
C ILE A 573 12.00 -9.88 -18.63
N GLY A 574 12.80 -10.24 -19.63
CA GLY A 574 14.00 -11.08 -19.48
C GLY A 574 15.07 -10.48 -18.58
N ARG A 575 15.05 -9.15 -18.36
CA ARG A 575 15.90 -8.47 -17.37
C ARG A 575 15.53 -8.84 -15.93
N PHE A 576 14.29 -9.30 -15.70
CA PHE A 576 13.84 -9.75 -14.39
C PHE A 576 14.09 -11.24 -14.20
N ARG A 577 14.83 -11.58 -13.14
CA ARG A 577 15.06 -12.96 -12.73
C ARG A 577 13.87 -13.43 -11.89
N LEU A 578 12.89 -14.05 -12.55
CA LEU A 578 11.73 -14.64 -11.90
C LEU A 578 12.13 -15.90 -11.10
N SER A 579 11.43 -16.17 -10.01
CA SER A 579 11.53 -17.46 -9.34
C SER A 579 11.03 -18.54 -10.29
N GLN A 580 11.85 -19.55 -10.59
CA GLN A 580 11.33 -20.74 -11.26
C GLN A 580 10.22 -21.31 -10.38
N ALA A 581 9.02 -21.42 -10.95
CA ALA A 581 7.91 -22.06 -10.27
C ALA A 581 8.35 -23.50 -9.93
N GLY A 582 8.38 -23.81 -8.63
CA GLY A 582 8.10 -25.15 -8.17
C GLY A 582 6.61 -25.42 -8.29
#